data_AF-A0A2E7UYT4-F1
#
_entry.id   AF-A0A2E7UYT4-F1
#
_cell.length_a   1.000
_cell.length_b   1.000
_cell.length_c   1.000
_cell.angle_alpha   90.00
_cell.angle_beta   90.00
_cell.angle_gamma   90.00
#
_symmetry.space_group_name_H-M   'P 1'
#
loop_
_entity.id
_entity.type
_entity.pdbx_description
1 polymer ?
#
loop_
_entity_poly.entity_id
_entity_poly.type
_entity_poly.pdbx_seq_one_letter_code
_entity_poly.pdbx_strand_id
1 'polypeptide(L)'
;MRSYSTIAALFTLAAVLPACNPPCSRVCEKLVNCGLDTPRLSKEECEVACEQQEALYEQWEDPELRDAFREYKQCAMDKTCRAIEDGACYDEELYAF
;
A
#
# COMPACT_ATOMS: atom_id res chain seq x y z
N MET A 1 -36.01 26.47 -27.92
CA MET A 1 -35.51 27.11 -26.68
C MET A 1 -34.96 26.00 -25.80
N ARG A 2 -33.64 25.97 -25.58
CA ARG A 2 -32.93 24.92 -24.84
C ARG A 2 -32.96 25.29 -23.35
N SER A 3 -33.70 24.54 -22.55
CA SER A 3 -33.65 24.62 -21.09
C SER A 3 -32.60 23.65 -20.59
N TYR A 4 -31.45 24.16 -20.17
CA TYR A 4 -30.38 23.36 -19.57
C TYR A 4 -30.59 23.27 -18.06
N SER A 5 -30.74 22.03 -17.58
CA SER A 5 -30.84 21.65 -16.18
C SER A 5 -29.73 22.29 -15.33
N THR A 6 -30.14 22.99 -14.28
CA THR A 6 -29.29 23.43 -13.17
C THR A 6 -28.85 22.22 -12.35
N ILE A 7 -27.65 21.69 -12.65
CA ILE A 7 -26.95 20.74 -11.78
C ILE A 7 -26.12 21.57 -10.80
N ALA A 8 -26.66 21.79 -9.60
CA ALA A 8 -25.90 22.38 -8.49
C ALA A 8 -24.91 21.34 -7.97
N ALA A 9 -23.64 21.52 -8.33
CA ALA A 9 -22.51 20.76 -7.85
C ALA A 9 -22.33 20.98 -6.33
N LEU A 10 -22.67 19.97 -5.52
CA LEU A 10 -22.22 19.90 -4.13
C LEU A 10 -20.83 19.25 -4.11
N PHE A 11 -19.81 20.12 -4.06
CA PHE A 11 -18.44 19.79 -3.73
C PHE A 11 -18.39 19.08 -2.37
N THR A 12 -18.25 17.76 -2.37
CA THR A 12 -18.00 17.00 -1.15
C THR A 12 -16.52 17.16 -0.83
N LEU A 13 -16.22 17.95 0.20
CA LEU A 13 -14.90 18.14 0.77
C LEU A 13 -14.43 16.78 1.34
N ALA A 14 -13.71 16.00 0.54
CA ALA A 14 -13.07 14.78 1.01
C ALA A 14 -11.90 15.18 1.94
N ALA A 15 -12.09 14.94 3.24
CA ALA A 15 -11.05 15.08 4.23
C ALA A 15 -9.86 14.18 3.85
N VAL A 16 -8.71 14.81 3.58
CA VAL A 16 -7.44 14.11 3.37
C VAL A 16 -6.98 13.59 4.73
N LEU A 17 -7.37 12.37 5.07
CA LEU A 17 -6.86 11.72 6.27
C LEU A 17 -5.39 11.34 6.02
N PRO A 18 -4.45 11.67 6.92
CA PRO A 18 -3.08 11.15 6.87
C PRO A 18 -3.01 9.64 7.19
N ALA A 19 -4.10 8.89 7.00
CA ALA A 19 -4.25 7.48 7.33
C ALA A 19 -3.88 6.53 6.17
N CYS A 20 -3.42 7.06 5.04
CA CYS A 20 -3.22 6.26 3.82
C CYS A 20 -1.87 5.54 3.75
N ASN A 21 -0.94 5.72 4.68
CA ASN A 21 0.32 4.96 4.64
C ASN A 21 0.44 4.08 5.89
N PRO A 22 0.06 2.79 5.83
CA PRO A 22 0.19 1.94 7.00
C PRO A 22 1.68 1.72 7.33
N PRO A 23 2.04 1.69 8.62
CA PRO A 23 3.42 1.48 9.04
C PRO A 23 3.86 0.04 8.73
N CYS A 24 5.14 -0.13 8.42
CA CYS A 24 5.74 -1.44 8.12
C CYS A 24 5.45 -2.48 9.22
N SER A 25 5.47 -2.08 10.48
CA SER A 25 5.16 -2.98 11.60
C SER A 25 3.77 -3.61 11.56
N ARG A 26 2.77 -2.84 11.16
CA ARG A 26 1.39 -3.33 11.03
C ARG A 26 1.23 -4.21 9.80
N VAL A 27 1.86 -3.84 8.70
CA VAL A 27 1.83 -4.61 7.45
C VAL A 27 2.49 -5.97 7.68
N CYS A 28 3.70 -5.99 8.24
CA CYS A 28 4.46 -7.21 8.51
C CYS A 28 3.81 -8.12 9.55
N GLU A 29 3.21 -7.56 10.60
CA GLU A 29 2.40 -8.35 11.53
C GLU A 29 1.26 -9.07 10.79
N LYS A 30 0.57 -8.40 9.88
CA LYS A 30 -0.48 -9.03 9.08
C LYS A 30 0.07 -10.09 8.14
N LEU A 31 1.15 -9.81 7.41
CA LEU A 31 1.74 -10.76 6.46
C LEU A 31 2.21 -12.05 7.15
N VAL A 32 2.88 -11.93 8.29
CA VAL A 32 3.28 -13.07 9.13
C VAL A 32 2.06 -13.83 9.64
N ASN A 33 1.05 -13.14 10.16
CA ASN A 33 -0.20 -13.77 10.62
C ASN A 33 -0.98 -14.44 9.49
N CYS A 34 -0.83 -13.97 8.25
CA CYS A 34 -1.41 -14.61 7.07
C CYS A 34 -0.71 -15.92 6.69
N GLY A 35 0.37 -16.31 7.37
CA GLY A 35 1.09 -17.53 7.02
C GLY A 35 1.88 -17.40 5.72
N LEU A 36 2.17 -16.17 5.27
CA LEU A 36 3.19 -15.88 4.24
C LEU A 36 4.61 -16.10 4.78
N ASP A 37 4.70 -17.02 5.73
CA ASP A 37 5.87 -17.50 6.44
C ASP A 37 6.65 -18.35 5.44
N THR A 38 7.35 -17.66 4.53
CA THR A 38 8.57 -18.25 3.99
C THR A 38 9.43 -18.59 5.21
N PRO A 39 10.09 -19.76 5.28
CA PRO A 39 10.94 -20.16 6.42
C PRO A 39 12.13 -19.22 6.74
N ARG A 40 12.11 -17.99 6.23
CA ARG A 40 13.19 -17.01 6.16
C ARG A 40 12.77 -15.57 6.53
N LEU A 41 11.51 -15.28 6.86
CA LEU A 41 11.09 -13.92 7.22
C LEU A 41 10.33 -13.90 8.54
N SER A 42 11.07 -13.73 9.63
CA SER A 42 10.49 -13.27 10.89
C SER A 42 9.81 -11.90 10.69
N LYS A 43 8.88 -11.56 11.60
CA LYS A 43 8.25 -10.23 11.64
C LYS A 43 9.30 -9.10 11.62
N GLU A 44 10.37 -9.26 12.38
CA GLU A 44 11.46 -8.29 12.47
C GLU A 44 12.20 -8.13 11.14
N GLU A 45 12.55 -9.23 10.47
CA GLU A 45 13.18 -9.18 9.14
C GLU A 45 12.27 -8.53 8.09
N CYS A 46 10.95 -8.78 8.16
CA CYS A 46 9.98 -8.10 7.30
C CYS A 46 9.94 -6.60 7.56
N GLU A 47 9.90 -6.19 8.83
CA GLU A 47 9.85 -4.78 9.21
C GLU A 47 11.09 -4.03 8.72
N VAL A 48 12.27 -4.58 8.99
CA VAL A 48 13.55 -4.00 8.55
C VAL A 48 13.61 -3.87 7.03
N ALA A 49 13.21 -4.90 6.29
CA ALA A 49 13.21 -4.86 4.82
C ALA A 49 12.22 -3.80 4.29
N CYS A 50 11.02 -3.74 4.88
CA CYS A 50 9.99 -2.75 4.50
C CYS A 50 10.46 -1.31 4.77
N GLU A 51 11.07 -1.05 5.92
CA GLU A 51 11.58 0.28 6.28
C GLU A 51 12.76 0.70 5.40
N GLN A 52 13.67 -0.22 5.08
CA GLN A 52 14.77 0.03 4.15
C GLN A 52 14.27 0.37 2.75
N GLN A 53 13.25 -0.35 2.26
CA GLN A 53 12.64 -0.09 0.96
C GLN A 53 11.93 1.28 0.94
N GLU A 54 11.18 1.61 1.98
CA GLU A 54 10.52 2.92 2.11
C GLU A 54 11.54 4.05 2.12
N ALA A 55 12.60 3.92 2.93
CA ALA A 55 13.67 4.91 2.99
C ALA A 55 14.44 5.05 1.67
N LEU A 56 14.58 3.96 0.90
CA LEU A 56 15.21 3.98 -0.42
C LEU A 56 14.39 4.82 -1.41
N TYR A 57 13.08 4.57 -1.49
CA TYR A 57 12.19 5.32 -2.38
C TYR A 57 12.00 6.78 -1.96
N GLU A 58 12.08 7.08 -0.66
CA GLU A 58 12.15 8.46 -0.19
C GLU A 58 13.42 9.18 -0.66
N GLN A 59 14.56 8.49 -0.68
CA GLN A 59 15.85 9.06 -1.10
C GLN A 59 16.01 9.22 -2.61
N TRP A 60 15.41 8.33 -3.41
CA TRP A 60 15.52 8.38 -4.87
C TRP A 60 14.73 9.51 -5.52
N GLU A 61 13.94 10.25 -4.73
CA GLU A 61 13.03 11.31 -5.19
C GLU A 61 12.10 10.84 -6.32
N ASP A 62 11.85 9.53 -6.42
CA ASP A 62 10.95 8.93 -7.40
C ASP A 62 9.53 8.86 -6.79
N PRO A 63 8.61 9.78 -7.16
CA PRO A 63 7.28 9.81 -6.58
C PRO A 63 6.45 8.59 -6.99
N GLU A 64 6.73 7.97 -8.15
CA GLU A 64 5.97 6.82 -8.65
C GLU A 64 6.26 5.59 -7.79
N LEU A 65 7.53 5.31 -7.52
CA LEU A 65 7.92 4.19 -6.64
C LEU A 65 7.43 4.39 -5.20
N ARG A 66 7.45 5.64 -4.70
CA ARG A 66 6.95 5.97 -3.35
C ARG A 66 5.46 5.74 -3.22
N ASP A 67 4.69 6.12 -4.23
CA ASP A 67 3.24 5.96 -4.23
C ASP A 67 2.87 4.49 -4.48
N ALA A 68 3.56 3.79 -5.39
CA ALA A 68 3.37 2.36 -5.62
C ALA A 68 3.69 1.53 -4.37
N PHE A 69 4.74 1.87 -3.61
CA PHE A 69 5.04 1.18 -2.34
C PHE A 69 3.99 1.46 -1.27
N ARG A 70 3.43 2.68 -1.22
CA ARG A 70 2.31 3.00 -0.34
C ARG A 70 1.07 2.19 -0.72
N GLU A 71 0.77 2.07 -2.01
CA GLU A 71 -0.35 1.28 -2.53
C GLU A 71 -0.19 -0.20 -2.23
N TYR A 72 1.02 -0.75 -2.34
CA TYR A 72 1.34 -2.11 -1.88
C TYR A 72 0.97 -2.31 -0.41
N LYS A 73 1.44 -1.41 0.47
CA LYS A 73 1.17 -1.50 1.91
C LYS A 73 -0.33 -1.38 2.21
N GLN A 74 -1.06 -0.52 1.50
CA GLN A 74 -2.51 -0.42 1.60
C GLN A 74 -3.20 -1.71 1.13
N CYS A 75 -2.82 -2.24 -0.03
CA CYS A 75 -3.37 -3.47 -0.58
C CYS A 75 -3.17 -4.63 0.42
N ALA A 76 -1.97 -4.77 0.96
CA ALA A 76 -1.66 -5.78 1.96
C ALA A 76 -2.56 -5.63 3.20
N MET A 77 -2.90 -4.41 3.62
CA MET A 77 -3.83 -4.16 4.74
C MET A 77 -5.29 -4.43 4.41
N ASP A 78 -5.71 -4.25 3.16
CA ASP A 78 -7.11 -4.37 2.74
C ASP A 78 -7.51 -5.78 2.29
N LYS A 79 -6.60 -6.52 1.66
CA LYS A 79 -6.89 -7.85 1.10
C LYS A 79 -6.92 -8.95 2.18
N THR A 80 -7.65 -10.02 1.90
CA THR A 80 -7.63 -11.22 2.77
C THR A 80 -6.31 -11.98 2.58
N CYS A 81 -5.91 -12.80 3.55
CA CYS A 81 -4.67 -13.60 3.44
C CYS A 81 -4.66 -14.44 2.17
N ARG A 82 -5.76 -15.13 1.85
CA ARG A 82 -5.92 -15.88 0.61
C ARG A 82 -5.71 -15.03 -0.64
N ALA A 83 -6.26 -13.82 -0.68
CA ALA A 83 -6.06 -12.94 -1.84
C ALA A 83 -4.60 -12.49 -1.97
N ILE A 84 -3.91 -12.26 -0.85
CA ILE A 84 -2.48 -11.91 -0.86
C ILE A 84 -1.64 -13.11 -1.33
N GLU A 85 -1.93 -14.32 -0.83
CA GLU A 85 -1.32 -15.58 -1.28
C GLU A 85 -1.54 -15.81 -2.78
N ASP A 86 -2.73 -15.49 -3.29
CA ASP A 86 -3.09 -15.57 -4.70
C ASP A 86 -2.45 -14.43 -5.54
N GLY A 87 -1.66 -13.53 -4.92
CA GLY A 87 -0.88 -12.50 -5.60
C GLY A 87 -1.57 -11.14 -5.77
N ALA A 88 -2.69 -10.86 -5.09
CA ALA A 88 -3.49 -9.66 -5.30
C ALA A 88 -2.78 -8.32 -5.04
N CYS A 89 -1.64 -8.34 -4.33
CA CYS A 89 -0.83 -7.16 -4.03
C CYS A 89 0.59 -7.27 -4.58
N TYR A 90 0.91 -8.33 -5.33
CA TYR A 90 2.23 -8.48 -5.91
C TYR A 90 2.36 -7.58 -7.13
N ASP A 91 3.44 -6.80 -7.17
CA ASP A 91 3.82 -5.97 -8.30
C ASP A 91 5.26 -6.31 -8.65
N GLU A 92 5.46 -6.86 -9.85
CA GLU A 92 6.78 -7.28 -10.35
C GLU A 92 7.70 -6.09 -10.66
N GLU A 93 7.13 -4.91 -10.93
CA GLU A 93 7.89 -3.68 -11.20
C GLU A 93 8.34 -3.00 -9.91
N LEU A 94 7.64 -3.25 -8.80
CA LEU A 94 7.98 -2.74 -7.48
C LEU A 94 9.20 -3.46 -6.87
N TYR A 95 9.37 -4.75 -7.16
CA TYR A 95 10.43 -5.58 -6.60
C TYR A 95 11.45 -5.99 -7.67
N ALA A 96 12.28 -5.03 -8.11
CA ALA A 96 13.33 -5.25 -9.11
C ALA A 96 14.60 -5.98 -8.60
N PHE A 97 14.55 -6.63 -7.43
CA PHE A 97 15.71 -7.29 -6.81
C PHE A 97 15.39 -8.70 -6.29
#